data_AF-A0AAD9LJP5-F1
#
_entry.id   AF-A0AAD9LJP5-F1
#
_cell.length_a   1.000
_cell.length_b   1.000
_cell.length_c   1.000
_cell.angle_alpha   90.00
_cell.angle_beta   90.00
_cell.angle_gamma   90.00
#
_symmetry.space_group_name_H-M   'P 1'
#
loop_
_entity.id
_entity.type
_entity.pdbx_description
1 polymer ?
#
loop_
_entity_poly.entity_id
_entity_poly.type
_entity_poly.pdbx_seq_one_letter_code
_entity_poly.pdbx_strand_id
1 'polypeptide(L)'
;MYELLLSACEHYIRLELLPVYLTIMVLWALTSSVRGVVGSLVTQAWMVVSVNSSLVVNFVTRYQDVLRDPELNQLAGPSYAFALWNAFIAVPVQVIEEGEAEYGQYGVMLRSWWTALLVTCGDYLPDLSMRSGYSYLAYSRASWEAWTTVCQRVVAIVKGFCWFVLLVLSLVIHVPMMLFDLLEFVALGTTGLAAVLVMTNSLNQMFEWTRWLTTATGVIVAVGNMTHGGDLANEVVIWGMLLLASW
;
A
#
# COMPACT_ATOMS: atom_id res chain seq x y z
N MET A 1 72.87 -16.77 19.61
CA MET A 1 72.32 -15.39 19.68
C MET A 1 71.33 -15.23 20.82
N TYR A 2 70.38 -16.17 21.02
CA TYR A 2 69.50 -16.20 22.21
C TYR A 2 70.25 -16.34 23.55
N GLU A 3 71.26 -17.21 23.63
CA GLU A 3 72.12 -17.40 24.83
C GLU A 3 72.90 -16.13 25.23
N LEU A 4 73.35 -15.34 24.26
CA LEU A 4 74.07 -14.08 24.51
C LEU A 4 73.15 -12.96 24.98
N LEU A 5 71.90 -12.93 24.52
CA LEU A 5 70.88 -11.99 24.99
C LEU A 5 70.39 -12.35 26.40
N LEU A 6 70.26 -13.65 26.72
CA LEU A 6 69.89 -14.11 28.07
C LEU A 6 71.00 -13.86 29.09
N SER A 7 72.26 -14.16 28.74
CA SER A 7 73.42 -13.90 29.63
C SER A 7 73.65 -12.40 29.86
N ALA A 8 73.45 -11.55 28.84
CA ALA A 8 73.51 -10.10 29.01
C ALA A 8 72.36 -9.56 29.88
N CYS A 9 71.16 -10.14 29.77
CA CYS A 9 70.00 -9.75 30.57
C CYS A 9 70.16 -10.17 32.04
N GLU A 10 70.70 -11.36 32.28
CA GLU A 10 70.97 -11.90 33.63
C GLU A 10 72.08 -11.12 34.36
N HIS A 11 73.05 -10.57 33.62
CA HIS A 11 74.10 -9.72 34.20
C HIS A 11 73.62 -8.30 34.55
N TYR A 12 72.62 -7.77 33.83
CA TYR A 12 72.09 -6.42 34.03
C TYR A 12 70.86 -6.36 34.95
N ILE A 13 70.04 -7.41 35.01
CA ILE A 13 68.79 -7.43 35.77
C ILE A 13 68.95 -8.36 36.98
N ARG A 14 69.52 -7.84 38.07
CA ARG A 14 69.46 -8.54 39.37
C ARG A 14 68.02 -8.58 39.87
N LEU A 15 67.43 -9.77 39.93
CA LEU A 15 66.11 -10.04 40.52
C LEU A 15 65.99 -9.56 41.98
N GLU A 16 67.08 -9.49 42.73
CA GLU A 16 67.13 -8.94 44.09
C GLU A 16 66.83 -7.42 44.16
N LEU A 17 67.08 -6.67 43.07
CA LEU A 17 66.80 -5.24 42.97
C LEU A 17 65.45 -4.93 42.30
N LEU A 18 64.65 -5.93 41.97
CA LEU A 18 63.30 -5.76 41.44
C LEU A 18 62.43 -4.77 42.24
N PRO A 19 62.41 -4.76 43.59
CA PRO A 19 61.65 -3.75 44.34
C PRO A 19 62.21 -2.33 44.14
N VAL A 20 63.52 -2.18 43.92
CA VAL A 20 64.16 -0.87 43.65
C VAL A 20 63.83 -0.39 42.25
N TYR A 21 63.87 -1.28 41.25
CA TYR A 21 63.44 -0.93 39.89
C TYR A 21 61.95 -0.57 39.83
N LEU A 22 61.09 -1.31 40.54
CA LEU A 22 59.66 -0.99 40.63
C LEU A 22 59.42 0.34 41.33
N THR A 23 60.12 0.63 42.42
CA THR A 23 59.99 1.92 43.12
C THR A 23 60.53 3.09 42.30
N ILE A 24 61.62 2.92 41.56
CA ILE A 24 62.14 3.93 40.62
C ILE A 24 61.18 4.12 39.44
N MET A 25 60.60 3.05 38.91
CA MET A 25 59.64 3.12 37.80
C MET A 25 58.32 3.76 38.26
N VAL A 26 57.87 3.48 39.47
CA VAL A 26 56.70 4.13 40.11
C VAL A 26 57.00 5.60 40.42
N LEU A 27 58.18 5.92 40.96
CA LEU A 27 58.61 7.30 41.23
C LEU A 27 58.74 8.09 39.92
N TRP A 28 59.31 7.49 38.88
CA TRP A 28 59.42 8.06 37.54
C TRP A 28 58.02 8.24 36.91
N ALA A 29 57.12 7.26 37.02
CA ALA A 29 55.73 7.42 36.56
C ALA A 29 54.98 8.51 37.34
N LEU A 30 55.24 8.67 38.64
CA LEU A 30 54.64 9.70 39.50
C LEU A 30 55.18 11.11 39.25
N THR A 31 56.44 11.23 38.80
CA THR A 31 57.13 12.50 38.55
C THR A 31 57.25 12.86 37.06
N SER A 32 56.91 11.93 36.17
CA SER A 32 57.00 12.07 34.71
C SER A 32 56.04 13.12 34.14
N SER A 33 56.46 13.74 33.03
CA SER A 33 55.64 14.60 32.18
C SER A 33 54.31 13.95 31.76
N VAL A 34 54.23 12.61 31.75
CA VAL A 34 53.01 11.84 31.47
C VAL A 34 51.90 12.16 32.46
N ARG A 35 52.19 12.34 33.76
CA ARG A 35 51.17 12.76 34.74
C ARG A 35 50.66 14.17 34.47
N GLY A 36 51.54 15.07 34.02
CA GLY A 36 51.16 16.42 33.61
C GLY A 36 50.24 16.42 32.39
N VAL A 37 50.58 15.61 31.38
CA VAL A 37 49.76 15.44 30.17
C VAL A 37 48.42 14.79 30.51
N VAL A 38 48.40 13.67 31.24
CA VAL A 38 47.17 12.98 31.67
C VAL A 38 46.32 13.90 32.54
N GLY A 39 46.91 14.61 33.50
CA GLY A 39 46.20 15.58 34.34
C GLY A 39 45.59 16.72 33.52
N SER A 40 46.32 17.26 32.53
CA SER A 40 45.79 18.29 31.63
C SER A 40 44.64 17.76 30.77
N LEU A 41 44.76 16.54 30.24
CA LEU A 41 43.71 15.89 29.44
C LEU A 41 42.47 15.62 30.28
N VAL A 42 42.62 15.11 31.50
CA VAL A 42 41.50 14.87 32.42
C VAL A 42 40.83 16.18 32.79
N THR A 43 41.59 17.25 33.04
CA THR A 43 41.02 18.56 33.39
C THR A 43 40.27 19.16 32.21
N GLN A 44 40.82 19.08 31.00
CA GLN A 44 40.15 19.54 29.78
C GLN A 44 38.88 18.72 29.50
N ALA A 45 38.97 17.38 29.59
CA ALA A 45 37.81 16.51 29.44
C ALA A 45 36.74 16.80 30.50
N TRP A 46 37.15 17.06 31.75
CA TRP A 46 36.25 17.42 32.83
C TRP A 46 35.55 18.75 32.55
N MET A 47 36.26 19.78 32.08
CA MET A 47 35.65 21.06 31.70
C MET A 47 34.63 20.91 30.57
N VAL A 48 34.92 20.08 29.57
CA VAL A 48 33.98 19.79 28.49
C VAL A 48 32.75 19.06 29.04
N VAL A 49 32.94 18.04 29.88
CA VAL A 49 31.83 17.32 30.51
C VAL A 49 31.00 18.25 31.39
N SER A 50 31.63 19.10 32.19
CA SER A 50 30.92 20.02 33.10
C SER A 50 30.09 21.02 32.32
N VAL A 51 30.64 21.65 31.28
CA VAL A 51 29.93 22.63 30.44
C VAL A 51 28.80 21.98 29.64
N ASN A 52 29.00 20.77 29.10
CA ASN A 52 27.91 20.07 28.41
C ASN A 52 26.82 19.61 29.40
N SER A 53 27.21 19.18 30.60
CA SER A 53 26.25 18.77 31.63
C SER A 53 25.42 19.96 32.12
N SER A 54 26.03 21.13 32.33
CA SER A 54 25.31 22.34 32.76
C SER A 54 24.35 22.81 31.67
N LEU A 55 24.77 22.79 30.41
CA LEU A 55 23.93 23.12 29.27
C LEU A 55 22.69 22.21 29.19
N VAL A 56 22.86 20.89 29.32
CA VAL A 56 21.74 19.93 29.28
C VAL A 56 20.79 20.15 30.44
N VAL A 57 21.31 20.36 31.66
CA VAL A 57 20.48 20.65 32.83
C VAL A 57 19.66 21.92 32.60
N ASN A 58 20.30 23.00 32.11
CA ASN A 58 19.63 24.27 31.84
C ASN A 58 18.57 24.17 30.73
N PHE A 59 18.81 23.35 29.70
CA PHE A 59 17.79 23.07 28.68
C PHE A 59 16.58 22.34 29.29
N VAL A 60 16.83 21.31 30.11
CA VAL A 60 15.75 20.53 30.71
C VAL A 60 14.95 21.38 31.69
N THR A 61 15.60 22.19 32.53
CA THR A 61 14.90 23.06 33.49
C THR A 61 14.04 24.08 32.77
N ARG A 62 14.61 24.79 31.78
CA ARG A 62 13.86 25.79 31.02
C ARG A 62 12.73 25.19 30.20
N TYR A 63 12.91 23.99 29.67
CA TYR A 63 11.85 23.26 28.98
C TYR A 63 10.74 22.81 29.94
N GLN A 64 11.10 22.36 31.15
CA GLN A 64 10.12 22.04 32.20
C GLN A 64 9.31 23.26 32.62
N ASP A 65 9.91 24.45 32.65
CA ASP A 65 9.19 25.69 32.95
C ASP A 65 8.16 26.00 31.85
N VAL A 66 8.50 25.82 30.57
CA VAL A 66 7.55 25.97 29.46
C VAL A 66 6.41 24.94 29.53
N LEU A 67 6.69 23.70 29.92
CA LEU A 67 5.64 22.68 30.12
C LEU A 67 4.68 23.01 31.27
N ARG A 68 5.16 23.74 32.28
CA ARG A 68 4.35 24.17 33.43
C ARG A 68 3.54 25.43 33.14
N ASP A 69 3.76 26.06 31.99
CA ASP A 69 3.02 27.26 31.61
C ASP A 69 1.52 26.95 31.46
N PRO A 70 0.64 27.64 32.22
CA PRO A 70 -0.80 27.44 32.12
C PRO A 70 -1.37 27.84 30.76
N GLU A 71 -0.70 28.71 30.00
CA GLU A 71 -1.13 29.05 28.63
C GLU A 71 -0.92 27.87 27.69
N LEU A 72 0.22 27.19 27.79
CA LEU A 72 0.54 26.01 26.97
C LEU A 72 -0.48 24.89 27.23
N ASN A 73 -0.81 24.65 28.51
CA ASN A 73 -1.75 23.61 28.91
C ASN A 73 -3.22 23.87 28.52
N GLN A 74 -3.55 25.08 28.08
CA GLN A 74 -4.88 25.41 27.55
C GLN A 74 -5.03 25.08 26.06
N LEU A 75 -3.92 24.85 25.33
CA LEU A 75 -3.98 24.47 23.92
C LEU A 75 -4.50 23.04 23.76
N ALA A 76 -5.39 22.83 22.78
CA ALA A 76 -6.02 21.53 22.53
C ALA A 76 -5.38 20.79 21.35
N GLY A 77 -5.01 19.52 21.57
CA GLY A 77 -4.67 18.55 20.52
C GLY A 77 -3.46 18.96 19.66
N PRO A 78 -3.64 19.24 18.36
CA PRO A 78 -2.52 19.50 17.45
C PRO A 78 -1.82 20.83 17.73
N SER A 79 -2.52 21.86 18.22
CA SER A 79 -1.89 23.15 18.53
C SER A 79 -0.94 23.04 19.72
N TYR A 80 -1.29 22.23 20.72
CA TYR A 80 -0.40 21.89 21.83
C TYR A 80 0.88 21.19 21.36
N ALA A 81 0.73 20.18 20.48
CA ALA A 81 1.87 19.46 19.93
C ALA A 81 2.81 20.38 19.13
N PHE A 82 2.27 21.29 18.33
CA PHE A 82 3.07 22.29 17.60
C PHE A 82 3.74 23.30 18.53
N ALA A 83 3.06 23.76 19.58
CA ALA A 83 3.65 24.68 20.56
C ALA A 83 4.79 24.01 21.33
N LEU A 84 4.62 22.76 21.72
CA LEU A 84 5.63 21.95 22.42
C LEU A 84 6.84 21.63 21.53
N TRP A 85 6.60 21.35 20.24
CA TRP A 85 7.65 21.19 19.24
C TRP A 85 8.46 22.47 19.03
N ASN A 86 7.78 23.62 18.88
CA ASN A 86 8.43 24.91 18.76
C ASN A 86 9.23 25.28 20.02
N ALA A 87 8.66 25.04 21.20
CA ALA A 87 9.34 25.25 22.47
C ALA A 87 10.62 24.40 22.59
N PHE A 88 10.58 23.14 22.17
CA PHE A 88 11.76 22.26 22.20
C PHE A 88 12.94 22.82 21.38
N ILE A 89 12.65 23.47 20.25
CA ILE A 89 13.68 24.04 19.37
C ILE A 89 14.09 25.45 19.82
N ALA A 90 13.18 26.22 20.41
CA ALA A 90 13.44 27.59 20.87
C ALA A 90 14.19 27.66 22.21
N VAL A 91 13.93 26.74 23.14
CA VAL A 91 14.55 26.72 24.48
C VAL A 91 16.09 26.68 24.42
N PRO A 92 16.72 25.85 23.57
CA PRO A 92 18.17 25.85 23.42
C PRO A 92 18.75 27.21 23.01
N VAL A 93 18.07 27.95 22.13
CA VAL A 93 18.51 29.28 21.69
C VAL A 93 18.52 30.26 22.87
N GLN A 94 17.45 30.26 23.67
CA GLN A 94 17.30 31.15 24.83
C GLN A 94 18.33 30.87 25.92
N VAL A 95 18.54 29.59 26.26
CA VAL A 95 19.49 29.19 27.31
C VAL A 95 20.93 29.50 26.91
N ILE A 96 21.29 29.34 25.64
CA ILE A 96 22.63 29.69 25.15
C ILE A 96 22.83 31.21 25.11
N GLU A 97 21.78 31.97 24.77
CA GLU A 97 21.80 33.43 24.80
C GLU A 97 21.98 33.99 26.21
N GLU A 98 21.23 33.47 27.19
CA GLU A 98 21.35 33.87 28.59
C GLU A 98 22.72 33.50 29.19
N GLY A 99 23.35 32.42 28.70
CA GLY A 99 24.65 31.93 29.16
C GLY A 99 25.84 32.26 28.26
N GLU A 100 25.74 33.23 27.35
CA GLU A 100 26.77 33.50 26.32
C GLU A 100 28.18 33.72 26.93
N ALA A 101 28.25 34.38 28.09
CA ALA A 101 29.50 34.62 28.82
C ALA A 101 30.15 33.34 29.37
N GLU A 102 29.36 32.29 29.67
CA GLU A 102 29.82 31.02 30.24
C GLU A 102 30.25 30.03 29.15
N TYR A 103 29.56 30.03 28.00
CA TYR A 103 29.80 29.08 26.91
C TYR A 103 30.80 29.59 25.85
N GLY A 104 31.04 30.90 25.78
CA GLY A 104 32.00 31.52 24.85
C GLY A 104 31.74 31.15 23.38
N GLN A 105 32.82 30.92 22.62
CA GLN A 105 32.73 30.62 21.17
C GLN A 105 31.95 29.33 20.86
N TYR A 106 31.98 28.34 21.75
CA TYR A 106 31.23 27.10 21.60
C TYR A 106 29.72 27.36 21.64
N GLY A 107 29.27 28.20 22.58
CA GLY A 107 27.88 28.64 22.68
C GLY A 107 27.42 29.38 21.42
N VAL A 108 28.22 30.31 20.90
CA VAL A 108 27.87 31.08 19.68
C VAL A 108 27.65 30.16 18.48
N MET A 109 28.53 29.17 18.28
CA MET A 109 28.37 28.19 17.21
C MET A 109 27.08 27.37 17.42
N LEU A 110 26.89 26.80 18.61
CA LEU A 110 25.72 25.99 18.93
C LEU A 110 24.40 26.78 18.78
N ARG A 111 24.39 28.06 19.18
CA ARG A 111 23.27 28.99 18.96
C ARG A 111 22.94 29.11 17.48
N SER A 112 23.93 29.34 16.62
CA SER A 112 23.69 29.47 15.17
C SER A 112 23.06 28.22 14.56
N TRP A 113 23.47 27.03 15.00
CA TRP A 113 22.88 25.76 14.58
C TRP A 113 21.43 25.62 15.04
N TRP A 114 21.13 25.94 16.29
CA TRP A 114 19.77 25.91 16.82
C TRP A 114 18.88 26.97 16.17
N THR A 115 19.39 28.17 15.88
CA THR A 115 18.64 29.20 15.14
C THR A 115 18.33 28.75 13.71
N ALA A 116 19.28 28.10 13.02
CA ALA A 116 19.03 27.53 11.70
C ALA A 116 17.95 26.43 11.76
N LEU A 117 17.98 25.60 12.81
CA LEU A 117 16.98 24.57 13.05
C LEU A 117 15.61 25.19 13.38
N LEU A 118 15.55 26.25 14.18
CA LEU A 118 14.33 26.99 14.50
C LEU A 118 13.67 27.56 13.24
N VAL A 119 14.44 28.21 12.38
CA VAL A 119 13.93 28.74 11.11
C VAL A 119 13.41 27.60 10.24
N THR A 120 14.17 26.52 10.08
CA THR A 120 13.81 25.42 9.15
C THR A 120 12.63 24.59 9.67
N CYS A 121 12.66 24.21 10.94
CA CYS A 121 11.72 23.25 11.53
C CYS A 121 10.57 23.91 12.29
N GLY A 122 10.74 25.15 12.75
CA GLY A 122 9.72 25.92 13.46
C GLY A 122 8.84 26.74 12.52
N ASP A 123 9.45 27.46 11.57
CA ASP A 123 8.68 28.37 10.69
C ASP A 123 8.24 27.68 9.38
N TYR A 124 9.15 26.99 8.68
CA TYR A 124 8.83 26.43 7.35
C TYR A 124 8.06 25.09 7.40
N LEU A 125 8.43 24.20 8.33
CA LEU A 125 7.86 22.85 8.40
C LEU A 125 6.34 22.83 8.65
N PRO A 126 5.75 23.61 9.58
CA PRO A 126 4.31 23.60 9.80
C PRO A 126 3.51 24.08 8.58
N ASP A 127 3.91 25.17 7.93
CA ASP A 127 3.21 25.65 6.71
C ASP A 127 3.31 24.64 5.57
N LEU A 128 4.49 24.04 5.37
CA LEU A 128 4.70 23.00 4.36
C LEU A 128 3.86 21.75 4.66
N SER A 129 3.80 21.33 5.92
CA SER A 129 3.01 20.18 6.35
C SER A 129 1.50 20.41 6.20
N MET A 130 1.02 21.63 6.50
CA MET A 130 -0.39 21.99 6.32
C MET A 130 -0.77 22.04 4.84
N ARG A 131 0.06 22.66 3.99
CA ARG A 131 -0.20 22.73 2.54
C ARG A 131 -0.16 21.36 1.89
N SER A 132 0.85 20.56 2.21
CA SER A 132 0.95 19.19 1.70
C SER A 132 -0.23 18.34 2.19
N GLY A 133 -0.58 18.42 3.47
CA GLY A 133 -1.74 17.74 4.05
C GLY A 133 -3.05 18.13 3.38
N TYR A 134 -3.31 19.43 3.19
CA TYR A 134 -4.51 19.91 2.51
C TYR A 134 -4.57 19.43 1.06
N SER A 135 -3.44 19.50 0.34
CA SER A 135 -3.37 19.00 -1.05
C SER A 135 -3.64 17.49 -1.13
N TYR A 136 -3.11 16.71 -0.18
CA TYR A 136 -3.28 15.27 -0.12
C TYR A 136 -4.73 14.90 0.20
N LEU A 137 -5.37 15.63 1.12
CA LEU A 137 -6.78 15.44 1.44
C LEU A 137 -7.68 15.83 0.25
N ALA A 138 -7.39 16.95 -0.41
CA ALA A 138 -8.12 17.35 -1.61
C ALA A 138 -7.98 16.30 -2.72
N TYR A 139 -6.77 15.80 -2.97
CA TYR A 139 -6.50 14.76 -3.96
C TYR A 139 -7.18 13.44 -3.62
N SER A 140 -7.12 12.99 -2.36
CA SER A 140 -7.75 11.74 -1.93
C SER A 140 -9.27 11.81 -2.04
N ARG A 141 -9.87 12.95 -1.67
CA ARG A 141 -11.30 13.20 -1.85
C ARG A 141 -11.70 13.17 -3.32
N ALA A 142 -10.99 13.91 -4.18
CA ALA A 142 -11.26 13.92 -5.61
C ALA A 142 -11.11 12.52 -6.23
N SER A 143 -10.11 11.76 -5.81
CA SER A 143 -9.88 10.38 -6.26
C SER A 143 -11.04 9.46 -5.84
N TRP A 144 -11.55 9.62 -4.62
CA TRP A 144 -12.69 8.85 -4.13
C TRP A 144 -13.98 9.19 -4.88
N GLU A 145 -14.24 10.48 -5.13
CA GLU A 145 -15.39 10.93 -5.92
C GLU A 145 -15.32 10.41 -7.37
N ALA A 146 -14.13 10.40 -7.98
CA ALA A 146 -13.92 9.80 -9.29
C ALA A 146 -14.15 8.27 -9.28
N TRP A 147 -13.61 7.58 -8.28
CA TRP A 147 -13.77 6.13 -8.11
C TRP A 147 -15.24 5.71 -8.00
N THR A 148 -16.01 6.39 -7.14
CA THR A 148 -17.44 6.11 -6.98
C THR A 148 -18.21 6.31 -8.29
N THR A 149 -17.87 7.35 -9.06
CA THR A 149 -18.46 7.59 -10.39
C THR A 149 -18.13 6.46 -11.38
N VAL A 150 -16.89 5.98 -11.39
CA VAL A 150 -16.47 4.84 -12.23
C VAL A 150 -17.24 3.57 -11.84
N CYS A 151 -17.33 3.27 -10.54
CA CYS A 151 -18.09 2.12 -10.05
C CYS A 151 -19.57 2.17 -10.49
N GLN A 152 -20.21 3.33 -10.40
CA GLN A 152 -21.60 3.51 -10.86
C GLN A 152 -21.74 3.24 -12.37
N ARG A 153 -20.80 3.73 -13.18
CA ARG A 153 -20.79 3.46 -14.63
C ARG A 153 -20.62 1.98 -14.94
N VAL A 154 -19.72 1.30 -14.23
CA VAL A 154 -19.51 -0.16 -14.40
C VAL A 154 -20.78 -0.93 -14.04
N VAL A 155 -21.43 -0.62 -12.91
CA VAL A 155 -22.69 -1.25 -12.52
C VAL A 155 -23.78 -1.03 -13.57
N ALA A 156 -23.88 0.18 -14.13
CA ALA A 156 -24.84 0.48 -15.19
C ALA A 156 -24.55 -0.34 -16.47
N ILE A 157 -23.28 -0.49 -16.86
CA ILE A 157 -22.87 -1.31 -18.01
C ILE A 157 -23.20 -2.79 -17.75
N VAL A 158 -22.86 -3.33 -16.58
CA VAL A 158 -23.15 -4.72 -16.21
C VAL A 158 -24.66 -4.98 -16.21
N LYS A 159 -25.45 -4.06 -15.63
CA LYS A 159 -26.90 -4.16 -15.64
C LYS A 159 -27.45 -4.11 -17.07
N GLY A 160 -26.95 -3.19 -17.90
CA GLY A 160 -27.33 -3.10 -19.32
C GLY A 160 -27.01 -4.37 -20.09
N PHE A 161 -25.83 -4.95 -19.88
CA PHE A 161 -25.43 -6.22 -20.48
C PHE A 161 -26.31 -7.38 -20.01
N CYS A 162 -26.63 -7.45 -18.72
CA CYS A 162 -27.54 -8.45 -18.18
C CYS A 162 -28.94 -8.37 -18.82
N TRP A 163 -29.51 -7.16 -18.93
CA TRP A 163 -30.78 -6.95 -19.63
C TRP A 163 -30.70 -7.34 -21.10
N PHE A 164 -29.60 -7.01 -21.78
CA PHE A 164 -29.39 -7.39 -23.17
C PHE A 164 -29.36 -8.92 -23.34
N VAL A 165 -28.62 -9.62 -22.48
CA VAL A 165 -28.58 -11.10 -22.49
C VAL A 165 -29.96 -11.69 -22.23
N LEU A 166 -30.71 -11.17 -21.25
CA LEU A 166 -32.09 -11.61 -20.98
C LEU A 166 -33.01 -11.36 -22.19
N LEU A 167 -32.86 -10.22 -22.87
CA LEU A 167 -33.62 -9.90 -24.07
C LEU A 167 -33.30 -10.89 -25.20
N VAL A 168 -32.02 -11.13 -25.48
CA VAL A 168 -31.59 -12.10 -26.50
C VAL A 168 -32.11 -13.49 -26.16
N LEU A 169 -31.98 -13.93 -24.90
CA LEU A 169 -32.47 -15.23 -24.46
C LEU A 169 -33.99 -15.33 -24.62
N SER A 170 -34.72 -14.28 -24.25
CA SER A 170 -36.17 -14.19 -24.46
C SER A 170 -36.51 -14.30 -25.95
N LEU A 171 -35.82 -13.56 -26.82
CA LEU A 171 -36.04 -13.59 -28.26
C LEU A 171 -35.77 -14.99 -28.84
N VAL A 172 -34.66 -15.62 -28.45
CA VAL A 172 -34.26 -16.96 -28.91
C VAL A 172 -35.27 -18.03 -28.52
N ILE A 173 -35.98 -17.87 -27.41
CA ILE A 173 -37.03 -18.82 -26.99
C ILE A 173 -38.37 -18.50 -27.65
N HIS A 174 -38.80 -17.23 -27.63
CA HIS A 174 -40.15 -16.86 -28.06
C HIS A 174 -40.30 -16.76 -29.58
N VAL A 175 -39.26 -16.35 -30.32
CA VAL A 175 -39.38 -16.23 -31.79
C VAL A 175 -39.59 -17.59 -32.46
N PRO A 176 -38.83 -18.65 -32.15
CA PRO A 176 -39.08 -19.98 -32.70
C PRO A 176 -40.45 -20.54 -32.31
N MET A 177 -40.89 -20.30 -31.07
CA MET A 177 -42.22 -20.70 -30.60
C MET A 177 -43.33 -19.98 -31.39
N MET A 178 -43.27 -18.65 -31.53
CA MET A 178 -44.22 -17.88 -32.33
C MET A 178 -44.25 -18.31 -33.81
N LEU A 179 -43.07 -18.61 -34.38
CA LEU A 179 -42.96 -19.10 -35.76
C LEU A 179 -43.60 -20.48 -35.90
N PHE A 180 -43.39 -21.36 -34.92
CA PHE A 180 -43.99 -22.68 -34.87
C PHE A 180 -45.52 -22.58 -34.80
N ASP A 181 -46.07 -21.77 -33.89
CA ASP A 181 -47.52 -21.59 -33.74
C ASP A 181 -48.15 -21.04 -35.03
N LEU A 182 -47.46 -20.12 -35.72
CA LEU A 182 -47.93 -19.59 -37.00
C LEU A 182 -47.91 -20.65 -38.10
N LEU A 183 -46.87 -21.48 -38.16
CA LEU A 183 -46.79 -22.60 -39.10
C LEU A 183 -47.89 -23.64 -38.82
N GLU A 184 -48.12 -23.97 -37.56
CA GLU A 184 -49.20 -24.86 -37.15
C GLU A 184 -50.56 -24.30 -37.53
N PHE A 185 -50.80 -23.02 -37.29
CA PHE A 185 -52.04 -22.35 -37.67
C PHE A 185 -52.28 -22.39 -39.19
N VAL A 186 -51.26 -22.05 -39.98
CA VAL A 186 -51.34 -22.08 -41.45
C VAL A 186 -51.53 -23.51 -41.97
N ALA A 187 -50.92 -24.50 -41.32
CA ALA A 187 -51.03 -25.90 -41.69
C ALA A 187 -52.28 -26.60 -41.14
N LEU A 188 -53.21 -25.86 -40.51
CA LEU A 188 -54.47 -26.38 -39.97
C LEU A 188 -54.27 -27.41 -38.84
N GLY A 189 -53.27 -27.19 -37.99
CA GLY A 189 -52.97 -28.01 -36.81
C GLY A 189 -51.69 -28.85 -36.92
N THR A 190 -51.30 -29.50 -35.82
CA THR A 190 -50.08 -30.34 -35.71
C THR A 190 -50.01 -31.44 -36.78
N THR A 191 -51.14 -32.07 -37.10
CA THR A 191 -51.24 -33.15 -38.08
C THR A 191 -50.98 -32.65 -39.51
N GLY A 192 -51.55 -31.49 -39.87
CA GLY A 192 -51.31 -30.89 -41.17
C GLY A 192 -49.87 -30.37 -41.31
N LEU A 193 -49.31 -29.82 -40.24
CA LEU A 193 -47.89 -29.42 -40.21
C LEU A 193 -46.97 -30.63 -40.41
N ALA A 194 -47.24 -31.76 -39.74
CA ALA A 194 -46.49 -33.00 -39.91
C ALA A 194 -46.56 -33.51 -41.35
N ALA A 195 -47.75 -33.54 -41.96
CA ALA A 195 -47.93 -33.95 -43.35
C ALA A 195 -47.15 -33.06 -44.33
N VAL A 196 -47.19 -31.73 -44.15
CA VAL A 196 -46.43 -30.77 -44.98
C VAL A 196 -44.92 -30.99 -44.84
N LEU A 197 -44.42 -31.17 -43.61
CA LEU A 197 -43.00 -31.42 -43.37
C LEU A 197 -42.51 -32.72 -44.03
N VAL A 198 -43.26 -33.81 -43.88
CA VAL A 198 -42.90 -35.10 -44.49
C VAL A 198 -42.95 -35.02 -46.01
N MET A 199 -44.02 -34.47 -46.59
CA MET A 199 -44.15 -34.31 -48.04
C MET A 199 -43.03 -33.46 -48.64
N THR A 200 -42.73 -32.31 -48.02
CA THR A 200 -41.67 -31.42 -48.51
C THR A 200 -40.29 -32.06 -48.37
N ASN A 201 -40.05 -32.82 -47.30
CA ASN A 201 -38.79 -33.55 -47.11
C ASN A 201 -38.63 -34.71 -48.11
N SER A 202 -39.69 -35.45 -48.42
CA SER A 202 -39.69 -36.49 -49.45
C SER A 202 -39.42 -35.91 -50.84
N LEU A 203 -40.06 -34.79 -51.20
CA LEU A 203 -39.77 -34.08 -52.45
C LEU A 203 -38.32 -33.60 -52.48
N ASN A 204 -37.80 -33.10 -51.36
CA ASN A 204 -36.41 -32.67 -51.27
C ASN A 204 -35.42 -33.84 -51.41
N GLN A 205 -35.74 -35.04 -50.94
CA GLN A 205 -34.92 -36.24 -51.16
C GLN A 205 -34.96 -36.70 -52.62
N MET A 206 -36.09 -36.56 -53.30
CA MET A 206 -36.21 -36.95 -54.71
C MET A 206 -35.48 -36.00 -55.65
N PHE A 207 -35.48 -34.69 -55.37
CA PHE A 207 -34.94 -33.67 -56.25
C PHE A 207 -33.64 -33.01 -55.76
N GLU A 208 -33.15 -33.38 -54.56
CA GLU A 208 -31.99 -32.79 -53.86
C GLU A 208 -32.00 -31.25 -53.84
N TRP A 209 -33.19 -30.65 -53.74
CA TRP A 209 -33.37 -29.23 -54.06
C TRP A 209 -32.63 -28.30 -53.09
N THR A 210 -32.62 -28.60 -51.79
CA THR A 210 -31.92 -27.78 -50.77
C THR A 210 -31.39 -28.62 -49.60
N ARG A 211 -30.09 -28.51 -49.31
CA ARG A 211 -29.45 -29.17 -48.14
C ARG A 211 -29.94 -28.66 -46.79
N TRP A 212 -30.45 -27.43 -46.74
CA TRP A 212 -30.88 -26.77 -45.49
C TRP A 212 -32.30 -27.15 -45.05
N LEU A 213 -33.09 -27.77 -45.93
CA LEU A 213 -34.49 -28.08 -45.65
C LEU A 213 -34.61 -29.17 -44.56
N THR A 214 -33.76 -30.19 -44.60
CA THR A 214 -33.69 -31.27 -43.60
C THR A 214 -33.26 -30.76 -42.22
N THR A 215 -32.33 -29.80 -42.19
CA THR A 215 -31.94 -29.14 -40.92
C THR A 215 -33.06 -28.25 -40.39
N ALA A 216 -33.78 -27.55 -41.26
CA ALA A 216 -34.91 -26.71 -40.85
C ALA A 216 -36.08 -27.54 -40.32
N THR A 217 -36.42 -28.67 -40.95
CA THR A 217 -37.46 -29.58 -40.44
C THR A 217 -37.07 -30.17 -39.09
N GLY A 218 -35.80 -30.56 -38.89
CA GLY A 218 -35.29 -31.01 -37.59
C GLY A 218 -35.43 -29.96 -36.48
N VAL A 219 -35.15 -28.69 -36.78
CA VAL A 219 -35.34 -27.58 -35.83
C VAL A 219 -36.82 -27.37 -35.51
N ILE A 220 -37.71 -27.38 -36.51
CA ILE A 220 -39.17 -27.24 -36.33
C ILE A 220 -39.72 -28.38 -35.46
N VAL A 221 -39.29 -29.62 -35.68
CA VAL A 221 -39.70 -30.77 -34.87
C VAL A 221 -39.17 -30.66 -33.43
N ALA A 222 -37.93 -30.22 -33.24
CA ALA A 222 -37.36 -30.00 -31.91
C ALA A 222 -38.12 -28.92 -31.11
N VAL A 223 -38.46 -27.80 -31.75
CA VAL A 223 -39.26 -26.72 -31.15
C VAL A 223 -40.68 -27.20 -30.84
N GLY A 224 -41.32 -27.93 -31.77
CA GLY A 224 -42.64 -28.53 -31.55
C GLY A 224 -42.67 -29.50 -30.37
N ASN A 225 -41.62 -30.30 -30.19
CA ASN A 225 -41.51 -31.21 -29.05
C ASN A 225 -41.35 -30.47 -27.72
N MET A 226 -40.57 -29.38 -27.69
CA MET A 226 -40.38 -28.57 -26.47
C MET A 226 -41.64 -27.82 -26.05
N THR A 227 -42.52 -27.47 -27.01
CA THR A 227 -43.72 -26.66 -26.80
C THR A 227 -44.97 -27.51 -26.54
N HIS A 228 -45.16 -28.60 -27.30
CA HIS A 228 -46.38 -29.40 -27.34
C HIS A 228 -46.18 -30.86 -26.85
N GLY A 229 -45.08 -31.17 -26.17
CA GLY A 229 -44.96 -32.42 -25.40
C GLY A 229 -44.77 -33.71 -26.20
N GLY A 230 -44.35 -33.62 -27.47
CA GLY A 230 -43.98 -34.79 -28.28
C GLY A 230 -44.98 -35.19 -29.36
N ASP A 231 -46.18 -34.59 -29.37
CA ASP A 231 -47.25 -34.96 -30.30
C ASP A 231 -46.86 -34.77 -31.77
N LEU A 232 -46.14 -33.70 -32.10
CA LEU A 232 -45.66 -33.46 -33.45
C LEU A 232 -44.66 -34.52 -33.91
N ALA A 233 -43.73 -34.96 -33.05
CA ALA A 233 -42.78 -36.01 -33.44
C ALA A 233 -43.48 -37.35 -33.67
N ASN A 234 -44.49 -37.67 -32.87
CA ASN A 234 -45.30 -38.86 -33.06
C ASN A 234 -46.04 -38.81 -34.41
N GLU A 235 -46.67 -37.67 -34.73
CA GLU A 235 -47.35 -37.47 -36.01
C GLU A 235 -46.38 -37.55 -37.20
N VAL A 236 -45.21 -36.89 -37.13
CA VAL A 236 -44.20 -36.96 -38.20
C VAL A 236 -43.72 -38.40 -38.44
N VAL A 237 -43.55 -39.20 -37.39
CA VAL A 237 -43.19 -40.62 -37.50
C VAL A 237 -44.31 -41.43 -38.15
N ILE A 238 -45.56 -41.23 -37.71
CA ILE A 238 -46.72 -41.94 -38.25
C ILE A 238 -46.91 -41.62 -39.75
N TRP A 239 -46.90 -40.34 -40.12
CA TRP A 239 -47.03 -39.91 -41.52
C TRP A 239 -45.85 -40.33 -42.39
N GLY A 240 -44.63 -40.34 -41.83
CA GLY A 240 -43.45 -40.89 -42.50
C GLY A 240 -43.59 -42.38 -42.80
N MET A 241 -44.09 -43.16 -41.85
CA MET A 241 -44.37 -44.60 -42.05
C MET A 241 -45.48 -44.84 -43.08
N LEU A 242 -46.55 -44.04 -43.06
CA LEU A 242 -47.65 -44.14 -44.03
C LEU A 242 -47.20 -43.80 -45.47
N LEU A 243 -46.33 -42.80 -45.63
CA LEU A 243 -45.74 -42.49 -46.93
C LEU A 243 -44.80 -43.60 -47.41
N LEU A 244 -44.00 -44.22 -46.54
CA LEU A 244 -43.15 -45.36 -46.91
C LEU A 244 -43.95 -46.63 -47.24
N ALA A 245 -45.12 -46.83 -46.63
CA ALA A 245 -45.99 -47.98 -46.89
C ALA A 245 -46.83 -47.85 -48.19
N SER A 246 -46.85 -46.67 -48.82
CA SER A 246 -47.58 -46.39 -50.06
C SER A 246 -46.71 -46.38 -51.32
N TRP A 247 -45.42 -46.70 -51.18
CA TRP A 247 -44.45 -46.97 -52.25
C TRP A 247 -44.14 -48.47 -52.31
#